data_AF-A0A838B2L7-F1
#
_entry.id   AF-A0A838B2L7-F1
#
_cell.length_a   1.000
_cell.length_b   1.000
_cell.length_c   1.000
_cell.angle_alpha   90.00
_cell.angle_beta   90.00
_cell.angle_gamma   90.00
#
_symmetry.space_group_name_H-M   'P 1'
#
loop_
_entity.id
_entity.type
_entity.pdbx_description
1 polymer ?
#
loop_
_entity_poly.entity_id
_entity_poly.type
_entity_poly.pdbx_seq_one_letter_code
_entity_poly.pdbx_strand_id
1 'polypeptide(L)'
;MGTRKSALVRALAASQVSETLANYELVDEPLTKADGAFWKHDSSNFYYDDQQFWRTGTAGTYAIIEEAISEWVARVPGLFWQKASADRRQIGQSDVENKVGNFITLNPLAKSRVVSGGIGTIRLPPSEQGYRLVTLTRSMNASAGVPALISTEVWEHHHLGEGKVIEGIADWRAMPLTWSAQFPSVAGVAKGCLVITHPDKIIRKDVPNIPVEVHPFSVMEYSEDGAQLHAFVYATAQTGDRRFRSNIETFFKSYSTDKKRYGVYLTGADLVQPMWETLFVSPEEMRGRQAPILRTIEARLAEEMQGDDTTDSLLQSLSSKDRTDLARLSTSIELPVNRWSQGGTVGDESIRLVDAARRAGKIPALLYALQLEGTP
;
A
#
# COMPACT_ATOMS: atom_id res chain seq x y z
N MET A 1 -11.08 26.50 23.73
CA MET A 1 -11.27 26.76 22.28
C MET A 1 -10.53 25.77 21.34
N GLY A 2 -9.79 24.76 21.84
CA GLY A 2 -8.97 23.84 21.01
C GLY A 2 -9.63 22.52 20.56
N THR A 3 -10.86 22.20 21.00
CA THR A 3 -11.48 20.87 20.76
C THR A 3 -12.31 20.77 19.47
N ARG A 4 -12.87 21.90 18.97
CA ARG A 4 -13.69 21.90 17.74
C ARG A 4 -12.89 21.73 16.44
N LYS A 5 -11.65 22.23 16.36
CA LYS A 5 -10.77 22.05 15.19
C LYS A 5 -10.33 20.59 15.01
N SER A 6 -10.10 19.87 16.12
CA SER A 6 -9.73 18.45 16.11
C SER A 6 -10.91 17.53 15.74
N ALA A 7 -12.13 17.85 16.17
CA ALA A 7 -13.34 17.13 15.73
C ALA A 7 -13.65 17.34 14.23
N LEU A 8 -13.40 18.53 13.68
CA LEU A 8 -13.58 18.84 12.26
C LEU A 8 -12.57 18.12 11.35
N VAL A 9 -11.30 18.03 11.75
CA VAL A 9 -10.28 17.24 11.02
C VAL A 9 -10.62 15.74 11.05
N ARG A 10 -11.17 15.24 12.18
CA ARG A 10 -11.64 13.86 12.34
C ARG A 10 -12.92 13.57 11.55
N ALA A 11 -13.85 14.53 11.47
CA ALA A 11 -15.05 14.45 10.63
C ALA A 11 -14.71 14.54 9.13
N LEU A 12 -13.66 15.29 8.75
CA LEU A 12 -13.16 15.35 7.38
C LEU A 12 -12.55 14.01 6.93
N ALA A 13 -11.78 13.36 7.81
CA ALA A 13 -11.25 12.01 7.55
C ALA A 13 -12.36 10.97 7.41
N ALA A 14 -13.45 11.08 8.19
CA ALA A 14 -14.63 10.19 8.08
C ALA A 14 -15.53 10.52 6.85
N SER A 15 -15.63 11.80 6.48
CA SER A 15 -16.33 12.29 5.27
C SER A 15 -15.68 11.79 3.98
N GLN A 16 -14.34 11.76 3.94
CA GLN A 16 -13.58 11.26 2.80
C GLN A 16 -13.76 9.76 2.55
N VAL A 17 -14.18 9.01 3.58
CA VAL A 17 -14.56 7.58 3.46
C VAL A 17 -15.94 7.42 2.80
N SER A 18 -16.87 8.37 2.96
CA SER A 18 -18.18 8.36 2.27
C SER A 18 -18.11 8.86 0.81
N GLU A 19 -17.15 9.74 0.49
CA GLU A 19 -16.86 10.19 -0.88
C GLU A 19 -16.34 9.06 -1.80
N THR A 20 -15.89 7.95 -1.22
CA THR A 20 -15.51 6.70 -1.92
C THR A 20 -16.63 6.17 -2.82
N LEU A 21 -17.89 6.51 -2.55
CA LEU A 21 -19.03 6.13 -3.40
C LEU A 21 -19.28 7.08 -4.58
N ALA A 22 -18.78 8.33 -4.53
CA ALA A 22 -18.99 9.33 -5.60
C ALA A 22 -17.95 9.24 -6.74
N ASN A 23 -16.80 8.61 -6.50
CA ASN A 23 -15.73 8.46 -7.50
C ASN A 23 -15.93 7.27 -8.47
N TYR A 24 -17.07 6.57 -8.37
CA TYR A 24 -17.44 5.48 -9.28
C TYR A 24 -18.13 5.94 -10.58
N GLU A 25 -18.30 7.25 -10.81
CA GLU A 25 -18.98 7.77 -12.01
C GLU A 25 -18.07 8.31 -13.13
N LEU A 26 -16.74 8.18 -13.04
CA LEU A 26 -15.83 8.66 -14.08
C LEU A 26 -14.79 7.63 -14.53
N VAL A 27 -15.19 6.38 -14.81
CA VAL A 27 -14.37 5.48 -15.64
C VAL A 27 -15.28 4.55 -16.44
N ASP A 28 -15.75 5.02 -17.60
CA ASP A 28 -16.19 4.15 -18.69
C ASP A 28 -15.90 4.85 -20.03
N GLU A 29 -14.62 4.89 -20.40
CA GLU A 29 -14.25 4.91 -21.81
C GLU A 29 -13.15 3.86 -22.05
N PRO A 30 -13.41 2.82 -22.87
CA PRO A 30 -12.36 1.92 -23.30
C PRO A 30 -11.40 2.70 -24.22
N LEU A 31 -10.09 2.63 -23.92
CA LEU A 31 -9.02 3.15 -24.79
C LEU A 31 -8.82 2.27 -26.04
N THR A 32 -9.90 2.02 -26.78
CA THR A 32 -9.87 1.40 -28.12
C THR A 32 -10.16 2.40 -29.25
N LYS A 33 -10.21 3.71 -28.95
CA LYS A 33 -10.12 4.75 -29.98
C LYS A 33 -8.81 5.51 -29.89
N ALA A 34 -7.74 4.83 -30.30
CA ALA A 34 -6.59 5.51 -30.87
C ALA A 34 -6.97 5.98 -32.29
N ASP A 35 -7.89 6.95 -32.38
CA ASP A 35 -8.17 7.67 -33.63
C ASP A 35 -7.93 9.16 -33.40
N GLY A 36 -6.74 9.61 -33.79
CA GLY A 36 -6.61 10.81 -34.63
C GLY A 36 -6.96 12.19 -34.08
N ALA A 37 -7.09 12.42 -32.76
CA ALA A 37 -7.25 13.78 -32.23
C ALA A 37 -6.03 14.20 -31.38
N PHE A 38 -5.07 14.85 -32.04
CA PHE A 38 -4.07 15.68 -31.38
C PHE A 38 -4.78 16.82 -30.64
N TRP A 39 -4.98 16.67 -29.34
CA TRP A 39 -5.26 17.82 -28.48
C TRP A 39 -3.97 18.65 -28.37
N LYS A 40 -3.91 19.74 -29.14
CA LYS A 40 -2.90 20.79 -28.96
C LYS A 40 -3.18 21.51 -27.64
N HIS A 41 -2.48 21.12 -26.58
CA HIS A 41 -2.18 22.01 -25.48
C HIS A 41 -0.70 22.43 -25.60
N ASP A 42 -0.48 23.68 -25.98
CA ASP A 42 0.82 24.26 -26.33
C ASP A 42 1.69 24.64 -25.09
N SER A 43 1.40 24.10 -23.92
CA SER A 43 2.23 24.30 -22.73
C SER A 43 2.40 22.98 -21.98
N SER A 44 3.57 22.36 -22.13
CA SER A 44 3.99 21.27 -21.26
C SER A 44 4.06 21.79 -19.82
N ASN A 45 3.36 21.12 -18.91
CA ASN A 45 3.52 21.38 -17.48
C ASN A 45 4.91 20.89 -17.06
N PHE A 46 5.65 21.74 -16.34
CA PHE A 46 6.97 21.39 -15.81
C PHE A 46 6.86 21.11 -14.31
N TYR A 47 7.52 20.05 -13.86
CA TYR A 47 7.75 19.81 -12.44
C TYR A 47 9.23 19.59 -12.17
N TYR A 48 9.71 20.15 -11.08
CA TYR A 48 11.12 20.14 -10.68
C TYR A 48 11.42 18.99 -9.71
N ASP A 49 10.40 18.47 -9.03
CA ASP A 49 10.52 17.33 -8.13
C ASP A 49 9.19 16.56 -8.04
N ASP A 50 9.28 15.34 -7.50
CA ASP A 50 8.17 14.43 -7.30
C ASP A 50 7.04 15.10 -6.48
N GLN A 51 7.35 15.92 -5.47
CA GLN A 51 6.35 16.59 -4.63
C GLN A 51 5.52 17.59 -5.42
N GLN A 52 6.17 18.40 -6.26
CA GLN A 52 5.52 19.38 -7.10
C GLN A 52 4.61 18.70 -8.10
N PHE A 53 5.05 17.58 -8.70
CA PHE A 53 4.19 16.78 -9.56
C PHE A 53 2.90 16.42 -8.84
N TRP A 54 2.98 15.83 -7.65
CA TRP A 54 1.77 15.38 -6.94
C TRP A 54 0.91 16.51 -6.37
N ARG A 55 1.45 17.71 -6.17
CA ARG A 55 0.68 18.89 -5.75
C ARG A 55 -0.05 19.60 -6.89
N THR A 56 0.49 19.52 -8.10
CA THR A 56 0.00 20.27 -9.28
C THR A 56 -0.57 19.38 -10.38
N GLY A 57 -0.34 18.07 -10.26
CA GLY A 57 -0.67 17.02 -11.20
C GLY A 57 -2.15 16.96 -11.49
N THR A 58 -2.55 17.57 -12.59
CA THR A 58 -3.88 17.46 -13.21
C THR A 58 -3.74 16.81 -14.58
N ALA A 59 -4.85 16.51 -15.26
CA ALA A 59 -4.79 16.01 -16.64
C ALA A 59 -3.98 16.97 -17.54
N GLY A 60 -3.04 16.43 -18.32
CA GLY A 60 -2.21 17.25 -19.20
C GLY A 60 -0.90 16.57 -19.61
N THR A 61 -0.12 17.26 -20.43
CA THR A 61 1.21 16.82 -20.87
C THR A 61 2.28 17.39 -19.95
N TYR A 62 3.19 16.55 -19.51
CA TYR A 62 4.27 16.88 -18.59
C TYR A 62 5.63 16.73 -19.26
N ALA A 63 6.53 17.67 -18.98
CA ALA A 63 7.94 17.52 -19.30
C ALA A 63 8.61 16.63 -18.24
N ILE A 64 9.29 15.59 -18.71
CA ILE A 64 10.13 14.70 -17.93
C ILE A 64 11.55 15.28 -17.99
N ILE A 65 12.12 15.61 -16.83
CA ILE A 65 13.43 16.26 -16.74
C ILE A 65 14.36 15.42 -15.85
N GLU A 66 15.25 14.67 -16.50
CA GLU A 66 16.31 13.86 -15.89
C GLU A 66 15.79 12.93 -14.80
N GLU A 67 14.78 12.12 -15.13
CA GLU A 67 14.16 11.21 -14.18
C GLU A 67 14.75 9.82 -14.26
N ALA A 68 15.09 9.26 -13.10
CA ALA A 68 15.52 7.88 -13.01
C ALA A 68 14.29 6.95 -13.10
N ILE A 69 14.42 5.90 -13.91
CA ILE A 69 13.46 4.82 -14.00
C ILE A 69 13.72 3.83 -12.86
N SER A 70 12.68 3.46 -12.13
CA SER A 70 12.66 2.27 -11.29
C SER A 70 11.57 1.31 -11.75
N GLU A 71 11.92 0.05 -11.91
CA GLU A 71 10.96 -1.03 -12.19
C GLU A 71 10.05 -1.33 -10.99
N TRP A 72 10.32 -0.70 -9.85
CA TRP A 72 9.50 -0.75 -8.65
C TRP A 72 8.50 0.40 -8.64
N VAL A 73 7.24 0.10 -8.36
CA VAL A 73 6.14 1.06 -8.34
C VAL A 73 5.60 1.23 -6.94
N ALA A 74 5.35 2.48 -6.53
CA ALA A 74 4.64 2.75 -5.28
C ALA A 74 3.31 1.98 -5.23
N ARG A 75 3.01 1.32 -4.10
CA ARG A 75 1.76 0.55 -3.96
C ARG A 75 0.52 1.44 -3.88
N VAL A 76 0.68 2.71 -3.52
CA VAL A 76 -0.34 3.74 -3.66
C VAL A 76 0.35 4.99 -4.18
N PRO A 77 0.50 5.13 -5.52
CA PRO A 77 1.17 6.29 -6.10
C PRO A 77 0.57 7.60 -5.61
N GLY A 78 1.39 8.53 -5.13
CA GLY A 78 0.93 9.83 -4.61
C GLY A 78 0.53 9.85 -3.13
N LEU A 79 0.28 8.70 -2.49
CA LEU A 79 -0.04 8.65 -1.06
C LEU A 79 1.08 9.23 -0.20
N PHE A 80 2.34 9.04 -0.61
CA PHE A 80 3.51 9.60 0.06
C PHE A 80 3.41 11.12 0.27
N TRP A 81 2.78 11.85 -0.65
CA TRP A 81 2.74 13.31 -0.61
C TRP A 81 1.55 13.90 0.12
N GLN A 82 0.59 13.09 0.57
CA GLN A 82 -0.49 13.58 1.41
C GLN A 82 0.04 14.04 2.77
N LYS A 83 -0.56 15.11 3.31
CA LYS A 83 -0.17 15.67 4.61
C LYS A 83 -0.31 14.63 5.74
N ALA A 84 -1.44 13.94 5.81
CA ALA A 84 -1.68 12.91 6.82
C ALA A 84 -0.68 11.74 6.71
N SER A 85 -0.22 11.44 5.49
CA SER A 85 0.80 10.42 5.26
C SER A 85 2.17 10.83 5.81
N ALA A 86 2.53 12.11 5.69
CA ALA A 86 3.77 12.63 6.26
C ALA A 86 3.80 12.47 7.79
N ASP A 87 2.67 12.73 8.46
CA ASP A 87 2.54 12.56 9.91
C ASP A 87 2.72 11.09 10.32
N ARG A 88 2.16 10.15 9.55
CA ARG A 88 2.31 8.70 9.77
C ARG A 88 3.75 8.21 9.63
N ARG A 89 4.55 8.84 8.77
CA ARG A 89 5.96 8.46 8.53
C ARG A 89 6.93 8.98 9.59
N GLN A 90 6.48 9.76 10.57
CA GLN A 90 7.34 10.17 11.67
C GLN A 90 7.70 8.96 12.53
N ILE A 91 8.98 8.82 12.86
CA ILE A 91 9.53 7.68 13.64
C ILE A 91 10.17 8.24 14.91
N GLY A 92 9.69 7.77 16.07
CA GLY A 92 10.24 8.01 17.39
C GLY A 92 11.11 6.85 17.88
N GLN A 93 11.67 6.99 19.09
CA GLN A 93 12.52 5.94 19.68
C GLN A 93 11.74 4.66 20.03
N SER A 94 10.49 4.79 20.47
CA SER A 94 9.62 3.65 20.80
C SER A 94 9.24 2.79 19.59
N ASP A 95 9.37 3.34 18.38
CA ASP A 95 9.09 2.65 17.12
C ASP A 95 10.22 1.72 16.71
N VAL A 96 11.43 1.93 17.24
CA VAL A 96 12.64 1.19 16.86
C VAL A 96 12.72 -0.09 17.67
N GLU A 97 12.61 -1.22 16.97
CA GLU A 97 12.75 -2.54 17.55
C GLU A 97 14.22 -2.97 17.69
N ASN A 98 15.01 -2.67 16.67
CA ASN A 98 16.45 -2.95 16.64
C ASN A 98 17.17 -1.91 15.78
N LYS A 99 18.42 -1.61 16.12
CA LYS A 99 19.30 -0.74 15.32
C LYS A 99 20.68 -1.36 15.22
N VAL A 100 21.10 -1.70 14.00
CA VAL A 100 22.42 -2.26 13.70
C VAL A 100 23.12 -1.32 12.72
N GLY A 101 24.06 -0.52 13.22
CA GLY A 101 24.70 0.54 12.44
C GLY A 101 23.66 1.54 11.93
N ASN A 102 23.56 1.65 10.60
CA ASN A 102 22.58 2.52 9.92
C ASN A 102 21.24 1.83 9.64
N PHE A 103 21.13 0.54 9.89
CA PHE A 103 19.89 -0.20 9.67
C PHE A 103 18.99 -0.10 10.90
N ILE A 104 17.74 0.33 10.68
CA ILE A 104 16.70 0.40 11.70
C ILE A 104 15.62 -0.61 11.35
N THR A 105 15.38 -1.54 12.26
CA THR A 105 14.19 -2.40 12.23
C THR A 105 13.14 -1.75 13.11
N LEU A 106 12.03 -1.36 12.50
CA LEU A 106 10.87 -0.85 13.23
C LEU A 106 10.02 -2.00 13.77
N ASN A 107 9.30 -1.74 14.85
CA ASN A 107 8.30 -2.67 15.37
C ASN A 107 7.13 -2.83 14.37
N PRO A 108 6.29 -3.88 14.50
CA PRO A 108 5.22 -4.17 13.53
C PRO A 108 4.21 -3.04 13.31
N LEU A 109 3.84 -2.32 14.38
CA LEU A 109 2.90 -1.20 14.33
C LEU A 109 3.50 0.01 13.61
N ALA A 110 4.72 0.40 13.98
CA ALA A 110 5.46 1.48 13.32
C ALA A 110 5.71 1.19 11.83
N LYS A 111 6.04 -0.05 11.45
CA LYS A 111 6.11 -0.46 10.03
C LYS A 111 4.77 -0.26 9.33
N SER A 112 3.68 -0.67 9.99
CA SER A 112 2.34 -0.56 9.45
C SER A 112 1.89 0.89 9.27
N ARG A 113 2.28 1.77 10.21
CA ARG A 113 2.06 3.21 10.15
C ARG A 113 2.82 3.85 8.99
N VAL A 114 4.10 3.55 8.85
CA VAL A 114 4.96 4.07 7.78
C VAL A 114 4.47 3.61 6.41
N VAL A 115 4.07 2.34 6.28
CA VAL A 115 3.50 1.80 5.03
C VAL A 115 2.16 2.46 4.68
N SER A 116 1.30 2.68 5.67
CA SER A 116 0.05 3.44 5.52
C SER A 116 0.27 4.94 5.27
N GLY A 117 1.50 5.41 5.48
CA GLY A 117 2.01 6.71 5.05
C GLY A 117 2.56 6.70 3.61
N GLY A 118 2.34 5.66 2.82
CA GLY A 118 2.75 5.62 1.41
C GLY A 118 4.16 5.07 1.17
N ILE A 119 4.82 4.49 2.18
CA ILE A 119 6.04 3.70 1.96
C ILE A 119 5.65 2.29 1.51
N GLY A 120 6.22 1.83 0.40
CA GLY A 120 6.01 0.48 -0.07
C GLY A 120 6.00 0.42 -1.58
N THR A 121 6.80 -0.47 -2.12
CA THR A 121 6.95 -0.67 -3.56
C THR A 121 6.69 -2.10 -3.96
N ILE A 122 6.17 -2.28 -5.17
CA ILE A 122 5.93 -3.56 -5.81
C ILE A 122 6.52 -3.54 -7.21
N ARG A 123 7.13 -4.63 -7.65
CA ARG A 123 7.54 -4.85 -9.04
C ARG A 123 6.53 -5.76 -9.71
N LEU A 124 5.96 -5.29 -10.81
CA LEU A 124 4.92 -5.97 -11.56
C LEU A 124 5.48 -6.53 -12.88
N PRO A 125 4.97 -7.67 -13.38
CA PRO A 125 5.35 -8.16 -14.70
C PRO A 125 4.85 -7.20 -15.79
N PRO A 126 5.52 -7.17 -16.96
CA PRO A 126 4.95 -6.53 -18.13
C PRO A 126 3.55 -7.07 -18.43
N SER A 127 2.70 -6.25 -19.02
CA SER A 127 1.43 -6.72 -19.59
C SER A 127 1.66 -7.73 -20.72
N GLU A 128 0.59 -8.41 -21.17
CA GLU A 128 0.65 -9.33 -22.32
C GLU A 128 1.19 -8.66 -23.61
N GLN A 129 0.95 -7.36 -23.77
CA GLN A 129 1.45 -6.56 -24.89
C GLN A 129 2.88 -6.02 -24.66
N GLY A 130 3.49 -6.38 -23.53
CA GLY A 130 4.85 -6.00 -23.13
C GLY A 130 4.97 -4.60 -22.50
N TYR A 131 3.88 -3.84 -22.36
CA TYR A 131 3.90 -2.58 -21.61
C TYR A 131 4.37 -2.79 -20.18
N ARG A 132 5.14 -1.83 -19.67
CA ARG A 132 5.71 -1.86 -18.32
C ARG A 132 5.22 -0.66 -17.53
N LEU A 133 4.65 -0.92 -16.35
CA LEU A 133 4.40 0.11 -15.36
C LEU A 133 5.66 0.24 -14.49
N VAL A 134 6.24 1.43 -14.48
CA VAL A 134 7.47 1.79 -13.76
C VAL A 134 7.25 3.06 -12.94
N THR A 135 8.22 3.44 -12.13
CA THR A 135 8.27 4.75 -11.48
C THR A 135 9.33 5.61 -12.16
N LEU A 136 8.99 6.86 -12.44
CA LEU A 136 9.95 7.91 -12.72
C LEU A 136 10.14 8.73 -11.43
N THR A 137 11.38 8.99 -11.05
CA THR A 137 11.67 9.72 -9.81
C THR A 137 12.88 10.61 -9.94
N ARG A 138 12.78 11.79 -9.33
CA ARG A 138 13.91 12.71 -9.09
C ARG A 138 14.42 12.65 -7.67
N SER A 139 13.59 12.23 -6.72
CA SER A 139 13.99 12.03 -5.32
C SER A 139 14.81 10.75 -5.10
N MET A 140 14.96 9.92 -6.14
CA MET A 140 15.55 8.58 -6.06
C MET A 140 14.83 7.69 -5.05
N ASN A 141 13.52 7.88 -4.89
CA ASN A 141 12.67 7.06 -4.03
C ASN A 141 11.43 6.61 -4.79
N ALA A 142 11.36 5.32 -5.08
CA ALA A 142 10.27 4.73 -5.86
C ALA A 142 8.90 4.81 -5.16
N SER A 143 8.84 4.93 -3.83
CA SER A 143 7.57 5.16 -3.10
C SER A 143 7.02 6.58 -3.30
N ALA A 144 7.90 7.53 -3.63
CA ALA A 144 7.58 8.94 -3.77
C ALA A 144 7.42 9.38 -5.23
N GLY A 145 7.95 8.62 -6.18
CA GLY A 145 7.94 8.98 -7.60
C GLY A 145 6.57 8.95 -8.28
N VAL A 146 6.62 9.12 -9.60
CA VAL A 146 5.48 9.24 -10.50
C VAL A 146 5.35 7.94 -11.31
N PRO A 147 4.18 7.27 -11.32
CA PRO A 147 4.01 6.08 -12.13
C PRO A 147 4.00 6.44 -13.62
N ALA A 148 4.70 5.65 -14.43
CA ALA A 148 4.72 5.77 -15.89
C ALA A 148 4.47 4.42 -16.55
N LEU A 149 3.61 4.42 -17.56
CA LEU A 149 3.33 3.29 -18.42
C LEU A 149 4.11 3.44 -19.73
N ILE A 150 5.11 2.58 -19.91
CA ILE A 150 6.02 2.62 -21.06
C ILE A 150 5.72 1.46 -22.00
N SER A 151 5.54 1.78 -23.29
CA SER A 151 5.37 0.77 -24.34
C SER A 151 6.63 -0.06 -24.58
N THR A 152 6.44 -1.27 -25.09
CA THR A 152 7.54 -2.18 -25.46
C THR A 152 8.49 -1.54 -26.47
N GLU A 153 7.95 -0.86 -27.47
CA GLU A 153 8.73 -0.17 -28.50
C GLU A 153 9.70 0.86 -27.91
N VAL A 154 9.21 1.73 -27.02
CA VAL A 154 10.03 2.73 -26.32
C VAL A 154 11.07 2.06 -25.44
N TRP A 155 10.66 1.02 -24.70
CA TRP A 155 11.54 0.30 -23.77
C TRP A 155 12.73 -0.33 -24.49
N GLU A 156 12.47 -0.98 -25.63
CA GLU A 156 13.48 -1.66 -26.42
C GLU A 156 14.35 -0.68 -27.20
N HIS A 157 13.75 0.32 -27.86
CA HIS A 157 14.48 1.31 -28.67
C HIS A 157 15.55 2.05 -27.85
N HIS A 158 15.20 2.47 -26.64
CA HIS A 158 16.12 3.18 -25.76
C HIS A 158 16.92 2.26 -24.84
N HIS A 159 16.71 0.93 -24.89
CA HIS A 159 17.25 -0.03 -23.93
C HIS A 159 17.08 0.42 -22.48
N LEU A 160 15.83 0.71 -22.11
CA LEU A 160 15.47 1.18 -20.76
C LEU A 160 15.59 0.04 -19.73
N GLY A 161 15.70 0.43 -18.47
CA GLY A 161 15.85 -0.48 -17.34
C GLY A 161 16.05 0.27 -16.03
N GLU A 162 16.12 -0.47 -14.92
CA GLU A 162 16.38 0.08 -13.59
C GLU A 162 17.57 1.05 -13.55
N GLY A 163 17.34 2.23 -12.99
CA GLY A 163 18.31 3.31 -12.82
C GLY A 163 18.64 4.10 -14.10
N LYS A 164 18.05 3.77 -15.25
CA LYS A 164 18.24 4.58 -16.47
C LYS A 164 17.56 5.94 -16.33
N VAL A 165 18.22 6.97 -16.86
CA VAL A 165 17.71 8.34 -16.80
C VAL A 165 17.11 8.73 -18.14
N ILE A 166 15.91 9.30 -18.10
CA ILE A 166 15.21 9.78 -19.28
C ILE A 166 14.80 11.25 -19.16
N GLU A 167 14.69 11.90 -20.31
CA GLU A 167 14.09 13.22 -20.50
C GLU A 167 13.04 13.13 -21.60
N GLY A 168 12.06 14.02 -21.61
CA GLY A 168 11.08 14.06 -22.70
C GLY A 168 9.75 14.66 -22.30
N ILE A 169 8.70 14.18 -22.93
CA ILE A 169 7.32 14.58 -22.65
C ILE A 169 6.40 13.36 -22.58
N ALA A 170 5.44 13.40 -21.66
CA ALA A 170 4.46 12.33 -21.49
C ALA A 170 3.10 12.89 -21.06
N ASP A 171 2.03 12.20 -21.45
CA ASP A 171 0.68 12.59 -21.05
C ASP A 171 0.29 11.90 -19.75
N TRP A 172 -0.18 12.66 -18.76
CA TRP A 172 -0.84 12.08 -17.60
C TRP A 172 -2.24 11.61 -17.98
N ARG A 173 -2.51 10.31 -17.79
CA ARG A 173 -3.80 9.70 -18.08
C ARG A 173 -4.24 8.81 -16.93
N ALA A 174 -5.52 8.48 -16.91
CA ALA A 174 -6.02 7.43 -16.03
C ALA A 174 -5.27 6.12 -16.33
N MET A 175 -4.87 5.43 -15.26
CA MET A 175 -4.17 4.18 -15.37
C MET A 175 -5.13 3.10 -15.91
N PRO A 176 -4.75 2.28 -16.91
CA PRO A 176 -5.62 1.23 -17.44
C PRO A 176 -6.12 0.27 -16.35
N LEU A 177 -7.31 -0.30 -16.53
CA LEU A 177 -7.95 -1.16 -15.51
C LEU A 177 -7.05 -2.31 -15.04
N THR A 178 -6.36 -2.97 -15.98
CA THR A 178 -5.43 -4.07 -15.73
C THR A 178 -4.33 -3.72 -14.73
N TRP A 179 -3.87 -2.47 -14.73
CA TRP A 179 -2.87 -1.95 -13.81
C TRP A 179 -3.51 -1.35 -12.56
N SER A 180 -4.55 -0.54 -12.72
CA SER A 180 -5.21 0.18 -11.63
C SER A 180 -5.89 -0.76 -10.62
N ALA A 181 -6.28 -1.97 -11.04
CA ALA A 181 -6.82 -3.03 -10.20
C ALA A 181 -5.77 -3.60 -9.21
N GLN A 182 -4.47 -3.45 -9.50
CA GLN A 182 -3.39 -3.89 -8.60
C GLN A 182 -3.25 -2.98 -7.37
N PHE A 183 -3.74 -1.74 -7.45
CA PHE A 183 -3.60 -0.74 -6.39
C PHE A 183 -4.93 -0.47 -5.68
N PRO A 184 -4.94 -0.22 -4.35
CA PRO A 184 -6.15 0.21 -3.66
C PRO A 184 -6.57 1.63 -4.11
N SER A 185 -7.86 1.93 -4.02
CA SER A 185 -8.36 3.30 -4.19
C SER A 185 -8.24 4.06 -2.87
N VAL A 186 -7.61 5.22 -2.90
CA VAL A 186 -7.42 6.08 -1.73
C VAL A 186 -7.96 7.47 -2.03
N ALA A 187 -8.77 8.00 -1.11
CA ALA A 187 -9.38 9.32 -1.28
C ALA A 187 -8.32 10.40 -1.49
N GLY A 188 -8.57 11.30 -2.44
CA GLY A 188 -7.64 12.38 -2.80
C GLY A 188 -6.34 11.90 -3.47
N VAL A 189 -6.28 10.65 -3.95
CA VAL A 189 -5.16 10.12 -4.73
C VAL A 189 -5.65 9.69 -6.11
N ALA A 190 -5.13 10.33 -7.15
CA ALA A 190 -5.46 9.98 -8.51
C ALA A 190 -4.81 8.65 -8.93
N LYS A 191 -5.60 7.73 -9.49
CA LYS A 191 -5.09 6.52 -10.17
C LYS A 191 -4.72 6.83 -11.61
N GLY A 192 -3.66 7.60 -11.79
CA GLY A 192 -3.11 7.93 -13.10
C GLY A 192 -1.67 7.47 -13.28
N CYS A 193 -1.18 7.58 -14.51
CA CYS A 193 0.22 7.43 -14.85
C CYS A 193 0.59 8.30 -16.05
N LEU A 194 1.88 8.60 -16.18
CA LEU A 194 2.45 9.18 -17.40
C LEU A 194 2.52 8.11 -18.49
N VAL A 195 1.98 8.37 -19.68
CA VAL A 195 1.94 7.41 -20.77
C VAL A 195 2.99 7.74 -21.82
N ILE A 196 3.92 6.80 -22.08
CA ILE A 196 5.04 6.95 -23.01
C ILE A 196 4.97 5.84 -24.07
N THR A 197 4.43 6.20 -25.24
CA THR A 197 4.12 5.22 -26.31
C THR A 197 4.95 5.36 -27.58
N HIS A 198 5.75 6.42 -27.72
CA HIS A 198 6.54 6.66 -28.93
C HIS A 198 8.00 6.97 -28.59
N PRO A 199 8.99 6.32 -29.23
CA PRO A 199 10.41 6.53 -28.94
C PRO A 199 10.85 7.99 -29.04
N ASP A 200 10.29 8.76 -29.98
CA ASP A 200 10.63 10.17 -30.21
C ASP A 200 10.19 11.11 -29.08
N LYS A 201 9.35 10.64 -28.14
CA LYS A 201 8.86 11.44 -27.03
C LYS A 201 9.85 11.53 -25.87
N ILE A 202 10.85 10.65 -25.86
CA ILE A 202 11.87 10.64 -24.81
C ILE A 202 13.27 10.46 -25.38
N ILE A 203 14.25 10.84 -24.57
CA ILE A 203 15.67 10.63 -24.82
C ILE A 203 16.23 9.94 -23.58
N ARG A 204 16.90 8.81 -23.75
CA ARG A 204 17.74 8.24 -22.70
C ARG A 204 19.04 9.02 -22.59
N LYS A 205 19.35 9.51 -21.38
CA LYS A 205 20.61 10.18 -21.10
C LYS A 205 21.74 9.15 -20.98
N ASP A 206 22.90 9.48 -21.55
CA ASP A 206 24.11 8.64 -21.44
C ASP A 206 24.85 8.94 -20.13
N VAL A 207 24.24 8.50 -19.03
CA VAL A 207 24.79 8.62 -17.67
C VAL A 207 24.81 7.25 -17.00
N PRO A 208 25.69 7.04 -16.00
CA PRO A 208 25.65 5.82 -15.19
C PRO A 208 24.26 5.60 -14.59
N ASN A 209 23.87 4.34 -14.43
CA ASN A 209 22.60 4.00 -13.79
C ASN A 209 22.56 4.61 -12.37
N ILE A 210 21.50 5.33 -12.06
CA ILE A 210 21.31 5.97 -10.76
C ILE A 210 20.63 4.97 -9.82
N PRO A 211 21.19 4.70 -8.63
CA PRO A 211 20.53 3.89 -7.62
C PRO A 211 19.21 4.52 -7.18
N VAL A 212 18.13 3.73 -7.15
CA VAL A 212 16.84 4.16 -6.62
C VAL A 212 16.55 3.41 -5.32
N GLU A 213 16.07 4.14 -4.32
CA GLU A 213 15.58 3.59 -3.07
C GLU A 213 14.21 2.94 -3.28
N VAL A 214 14.12 1.67 -2.91
CA VAL A 214 12.92 0.85 -3.03
C VAL A 214 12.53 0.32 -1.66
N HIS A 215 11.23 0.06 -1.52
CA HIS A 215 10.63 -0.37 -0.26
C HIS A 215 9.81 -1.66 -0.45
N PRO A 216 10.42 -2.79 -0.86
CA PRO A 216 9.70 -4.04 -1.06
C PRO A 216 8.92 -4.38 0.21
N PHE A 217 7.62 -4.59 0.08
CA PHE A 217 6.73 -4.80 1.21
C PHE A 217 5.90 -6.09 1.07
N SER A 218 5.47 -6.62 2.21
CA SER A 218 4.49 -7.68 2.31
C SER A 218 3.53 -7.41 3.47
N VAL A 219 2.43 -8.14 3.54
CA VAL A 219 1.67 -8.32 4.78
C VAL A 219 2.11 -9.64 5.38
N MET A 220 2.49 -9.64 6.65
CA MET A 220 2.83 -10.84 7.40
C MET A 220 1.71 -11.15 8.37
N GLU A 221 1.22 -12.38 8.34
CA GLU A 221 0.45 -12.99 9.41
C GLU A 221 1.42 -13.60 10.43
N TYR A 222 1.19 -13.40 11.71
CA TYR A 222 1.99 -13.98 12.78
C TYR A 222 1.14 -14.22 14.03
N SER A 223 1.66 -15.02 14.95
CA SER A 223 1.01 -15.25 16.25
C SER A 223 1.78 -14.57 17.38
N GLU A 224 1.06 -13.90 18.27
CA GLU A 224 1.60 -13.28 19.48
C GLU A 224 0.61 -13.50 20.63
N ASP A 225 1.07 -14.08 21.73
CA ASP A 225 0.25 -14.42 22.91
C ASP A 225 -1.06 -15.18 22.58
N GLY A 226 -0.99 -16.06 21.57
CA GLY A 226 -2.12 -16.85 21.10
C GLY A 226 -3.05 -16.13 20.12
N ALA A 227 -2.91 -14.81 19.94
CA ALA A 227 -3.65 -14.04 18.96
C ALA A 227 -3.01 -14.12 17.57
N GLN A 228 -3.83 -14.32 16.54
CA GLN A 228 -3.41 -14.18 15.15
C GLN A 228 -3.46 -12.69 14.79
N LEU A 229 -2.29 -12.14 14.47
CA LEU A 229 -2.10 -10.73 14.14
C LEU A 229 -1.53 -10.57 12.72
N HIS A 230 -1.68 -9.37 12.19
CA HIS A 230 -1.15 -9.01 10.88
C HIS A 230 -0.39 -7.69 10.94
N ALA A 231 0.72 -7.61 10.22
CA ALA A 231 1.48 -6.37 10.10
C ALA A 231 2.03 -6.18 8.69
N PHE A 232 2.15 -4.93 8.26
CA PHE A 232 2.96 -4.64 7.09
C PHE A 232 4.44 -4.79 7.43
N VAL A 233 5.18 -5.45 6.55
CA VAL A 233 6.62 -5.65 6.65
C VAL A 233 7.24 -5.07 5.40
N TYR A 234 8.23 -4.20 5.57
CA TYR A 234 9.04 -3.69 4.45
C TYR A 234 10.51 -3.63 4.83
N ALA A 235 11.34 -3.68 3.79
CA ALA A 235 12.78 -3.40 3.84
C ALA A 235 13.07 -2.15 3.01
N THR A 236 14.08 -1.36 3.39
CA THR A 236 14.62 -0.29 2.54
C THR A 236 15.86 -0.84 1.84
N ALA A 237 15.94 -0.67 0.53
CA ALA A 237 17.07 -1.14 -0.26
C ALA A 237 17.37 -0.15 -1.40
N GLN A 238 18.59 -0.14 -1.90
CA GLN A 238 18.99 0.66 -3.05
C GLN A 238 19.29 -0.26 -4.24
N THR A 239 18.69 0.02 -5.39
CA THR A 239 18.81 -0.84 -6.58
C THR A 239 20.21 -0.84 -7.20
N GLY A 240 21.07 0.11 -6.83
CA GLY A 240 22.49 0.12 -7.21
C GLY A 240 23.37 -0.90 -6.46
N ASP A 241 22.93 -1.43 -5.31
CA ASP A 241 23.68 -2.48 -4.60
C ASP A 241 23.46 -3.83 -5.28
N ARG A 242 24.52 -4.48 -5.77
CA ARG A 242 24.44 -5.81 -6.41
C ARG A 242 23.81 -6.89 -5.51
N ARG A 243 23.86 -6.71 -4.19
CA ARG A 243 23.30 -7.64 -3.19
C ARG A 243 21.93 -7.19 -2.67
N PHE A 244 21.33 -6.12 -3.21
CA PHE A 244 20.10 -5.57 -2.65
C PHE A 244 19.00 -6.63 -2.51
N ARG A 245 18.82 -7.49 -3.54
CA ARG A 245 17.85 -8.60 -3.52
C ARG A 245 18.15 -9.61 -2.42
N SER A 246 19.36 -10.15 -2.36
CA SER A 246 19.75 -11.12 -1.32
C SER A 246 19.64 -10.53 0.09
N ASN A 247 19.89 -9.22 0.25
CA ASN A 247 19.74 -8.52 1.52
C ASN A 247 18.26 -8.43 1.91
N ILE A 248 17.38 -8.11 0.96
CA ILE A 248 15.92 -8.13 1.17
C ILE A 248 15.45 -9.54 1.55
N GLU A 249 15.83 -10.57 0.79
CA GLU A 249 15.46 -11.97 1.06
C GLU A 249 15.90 -12.41 2.46
N THR A 250 17.15 -12.10 2.83
CA THR A 250 17.69 -12.40 4.16
C THR A 250 16.91 -11.68 5.25
N PHE A 251 16.57 -10.41 5.04
CA PHE A 251 15.76 -9.63 5.98
C PHE A 251 14.38 -10.26 6.18
N PHE A 252 13.63 -10.54 5.09
CA PHE A 252 12.28 -11.11 5.20
C PHE A 252 12.32 -12.51 5.83
N LYS A 253 13.34 -13.32 5.51
CA LYS A 253 13.53 -14.63 6.13
C LYS A 253 13.77 -14.51 7.64
N SER A 254 14.75 -13.70 8.06
CA SER A 254 15.06 -13.47 9.48
C SER A 254 13.86 -12.93 10.24
N TYR A 255 13.22 -11.88 9.71
CA TYR A 255 12.14 -11.17 10.37
C TYR A 255 10.94 -12.06 10.70
N SER A 256 10.64 -13.03 9.81
CA SER A 256 9.54 -13.99 9.99
C SER A 256 9.73 -14.91 11.20
N THR A 257 10.98 -15.25 11.54
CA THR A 257 11.32 -16.13 12.66
C THR A 257 11.79 -15.40 13.90
N ASP A 258 12.28 -14.17 13.74
CA ASP A 258 12.77 -13.35 14.84
C ASP A 258 11.68 -13.14 15.89
N LYS A 259 12.09 -13.18 17.17
CA LYS A 259 11.18 -13.07 18.33
C LYS A 259 10.05 -14.11 18.35
N LYS A 260 10.27 -15.30 17.77
CA LYS A 260 9.30 -16.40 17.75
C LYS A 260 7.98 -16.05 17.05
N ARG A 261 8.01 -15.14 16.08
CA ARG A 261 6.81 -14.77 15.30
C ARG A 261 6.28 -15.92 14.45
N TYR A 262 7.20 -16.73 13.89
CA TYR A 262 6.90 -17.80 12.94
C TYR A 262 5.89 -17.38 11.87
N GLY A 263 6.10 -16.18 11.33
CA GLY A 263 5.13 -15.52 10.47
C GLY A 263 5.11 -16.07 9.05
N VAL A 264 3.96 -15.91 8.40
CA VAL A 264 3.73 -16.27 6.99
C VAL A 264 3.43 -15.00 6.20
N TYR A 265 4.11 -14.82 5.09
CA TYR A 265 3.87 -13.68 4.20
C TYR A 265 2.68 -13.94 3.30
N LEU A 266 1.78 -12.96 3.22
CA LEU A 266 0.56 -13.04 2.43
C LEU A 266 0.81 -12.65 0.97
N THR A 267 1.68 -11.66 0.72
CA THR A 267 1.92 -11.13 -0.64
C THR A 267 3.41 -11.00 -0.96
N GLY A 268 3.74 -11.07 -2.25
CA GLY A 268 5.10 -10.80 -2.75
C GLY A 268 5.30 -9.32 -3.07
N ALA A 269 6.54 -8.86 -3.00
CA ALA A 269 6.90 -7.52 -3.47
C ALA A 269 7.44 -7.52 -4.91
N ASP A 270 7.95 -8.65 -5.40
CA ASP A 270 8.40 -8.80 -6.78
C ASP A 270 7.63 -9.95 -7.43
N LEU A 271 6.69 -9.61 -8.31
CA LEU A 271 5.87 -10.57 -9.04
C LEU A 271 6.55 -11.09 -10.31
N VAL A 272 7.70 -10.52 -10.68
CA VAL A 272 8.52 -10.96 -11.83
C VAL A 272 9.50 -12.03 -11.39
N GLN A 273 10.15 -11.79 -10.25
CA GLN A 273 11.12 -12.68 -9.65
C GLN A 273 10.87 -12.75 -8.14
N PRO A 274 9.99 -13.67 -7.69
CA PRO A 274 9.66 -13.82 -6.28
C PRO A 274 10.90 -14.00 -5.39
N MET A 275 10.89 -13.33 -4.24
CA MET A 275 11.99 -13.33 -3.25
C MET A 275 11.67 -14.17 -1.99
N TRP A 276 10.39 -14.44 -1.73
CA TRP A 276 9.93 -15.26 -0.60
C TRP A 276 8.62 -15.95 -0.97
N GLU A 277 8.27 -16.98 -0.19
CA GLU A 277 7.01 -17.71 -0.36
C GLU A 277 5.82 -16.90 0.17
N THR A 278 4.70 -16.95 -0.55
CA THR A 278 3.51 -16.13 -0.27
C THR A 278 2.23 -16.91 -0.46
N LEU A 279 1.20 -16.62 0.32
CA LEU A 279 -0.09 -17.30 0.21
C LEU A 279 -0.94 -16.82 -0.98
N PHE A 280 -0.81 -15.57 -1.38
CA PHE A 280 -1.54 -14.98 -2.50
C PHE A 280 -0.56 -14.57 -3.60
N VAL A 281 -0.95 -14.78 -4.85
CA VAL A 281 -0.09 -14.47 -6.00
C VAL A 281 -0.11 -12.97 -6.36
N SER A 282 -1.11 -12.23 -5.89
CA SER A 282 -1.22 -10.78 -6.10
C SER A 282 -1.93 -10.07 -4.94
N PRO A 283 -1.67 -8.76 -4.75
CA PRO A 283 -2.44 -7.93 -3.80
C PRO A 283 -3.94 -7.88 -4.13
N GLU A 284 -4.31 -8.00 -5.41
CA GLU A 284 -5.70 -8.06 -5.86
C GLU A 284 -6.41 -9.32 -5.35
N GLU A 285 -5.78 -10.49 -5.51
CA GLU A 285 -6.31 -11.75 -4.99
C GLU A 285 -6.49 -11.70 -3.47
N MET A 286 -5.48 -11.18 -2.76
CA MET A 286 -5.55 -10.99 -1.31
C MET A 286 -6.73 -10.09 -0.92
N ARG A 287 -6.97 -8.97 -1.62
CA ARG A 287 -8.12 -8.09 -1.32
C ARG A 287 -9.45 -8.80 -1.52
N GLY A 288 -9.59 -9.62 -2.56
CA GLY A 288 -10.81 -10.38 -2.81
C GLY A 288 -11.13 -11.39 -1.70
N ARG A 289 -10.10 -11.97 -1.06
CA ARG A 289 -10.26 -13.06 -0.08
C ARG A 289 -10.11 -12.63 1.37
N GLN A 290 -9.38 -11.55 1.64
CA GLN A 290 -8.93 -11.14 2.98
C GLN A 290 -9.19 -9.65 3.28
N ALA A 291 -10.25 -9.08 2.69
CA ALA A 291 -10.65 -7.70 2.97
C ALA A 291 -10.84 -7.37 4.49
N PRO A 292 -11.39 -8.28 5.33
CA PRO A 292 -11.50 -8.03 6.77
C PRO A 292 -10.14 -7.83 7.46
N ILE A 293 -9.11 -8.61 7.08
CA ILE A 293 -7.76 -8.48 7.64
C ILE A 293 -7.19 -7.08 7.40
N LEU A 294 -7.30 -6.58 6.17
CA LEU A 294 -6.78 -5.25 5.81
C LEU A 294 -7.47 -4.14 6.61
N ARG A 295 -8.80 -4.21 6.77
CA ARG A 295 -9.55 -3.23 7.59
C ARG A 295 -9.21 -3.31 9.07
N THR A 296 -8.95 -4.51 9.59
CA THR A 296 -8.51 -4.69 10.97
C THR A 296 -7.12 -4.08 11.18
N ILE A 297 -6.16 -4.25 10.25
CA ILE A 297 -4.86 -3.57 10.32
C ILE A 297 -5.04 -2.03 10.33
N GLU A 298 -5.90 -1.49 9.46
CA GLU A 298 -6.20 -0.05 9.42
C GLU A 298 -6.83 0.45 10.73
N ALA A 299 -7.72 -0.33 11.34
CA ALA A 299 -8.34 0.01 12.62
C ALA A 299 -7.31 0.04 13.76
N ARG A 300 -6.43 -0.97 13.84
CA ARG A 300 -5.34 -1.02 14.82
C ARG A 300 -4.44 0.21 14.74
N LEU A 301 -4.09 0.62 13.52
CA LEU A 301 -3.29 1.83 13.28
C LEU A 301 -4.01 3.10 13.71
N ALA A 302 -5.31 3.21 13.45
CA ALA A 302 -6.09 4.37 13.86
C ALA A 302 -6.22 4.50 15.38
N GLU A 303 -6.33 3.37 16.08
CA GLU A 303 -6.39 3.27 17.55
C GLU A 303 -5.04 3.61 18.18
N GLU A 304 -3.93 3.05 17.67
CA GLU A 304 -2.58 3.36 18.14
C GLU A 304 -2.27 4.86 18.07
N MET A 305 -2.63 5.52 16.96
CA MET A 305 -2.46 6.97 16.79
C MET A 305 -3.26 7.80 17.82
N GLN A 306 -4.24 7.19 18.48
CA GLN A 306 -5.05 7.80 19.54
C GLN A 306 -4.61 7.34 20.94
N GLY A 307 -3.61 6.47 21.05
CA GLY A 307 -3.18 5.84 22.30
C GLY A 307 -4.16 4.79 22.81
N ASP A 308 -4.90 4.14 21.91
CA ASP A 308 -5.88 3.08 22.17
C ASP A 308 -5.37 1.73 21.63
N ASP A 309 -5.79 0.63 22.24
CA ASP A 309 -5.42 -0.76 21.89
C ASP A 309 -6.64 -1.69 21.80
N THR A 310 -7.85 -1.13 21.71
CA THR A 310 -9.13 -1.86 21.75
C THR A 310 -9.16 -3.07 20.81
N THR A 311 -8.70 -2.94 19.57
CA THR A 311 -8.68 -4.05 18.60
C THR A 311 -7.75 -5.17 19.05
N ASP A 312 -6.55 -4.85 19.54
CA ASP A 312 -5.57 -5.86 19.96
C ASP A 312 -6.08 -6.59 21.20
N SER A 313 -6.61 -5.85 22.17
CA SER A 313 -7.28 -6.37 23.36
C SER A 313 -8.45 -7.31 23.01
N LEU A 314 -9.26 -6.95 22.01
CA LEU A 314 -10.35 -7.81 21.51
C LEU A 314 -9.82 -9.08 20.86
N LEU A 315 -8.83 -8.97 19.96
CA LEU A 315 -8.28 -10.12 19.26
C LEU A 315 -7.63 -11.11 20.22
N GLN A 316 -6.89 -10.62 21.23
CA GLN A 316 -6.31 -11.46 22.30
C GLN A 316 -7.38 -12.13 23.17
N SER A 317 -8.44 -11.40 23.50
CA SER A 317 -9.54 -11.97 24.29
C SER A 317 -10.27 -13.08 23.52
N LEU A 318 -10.53 -12.85 22.22
CA LEU A 318 -11.24 -13.77 21.35
C LEU A 318 -10.38 -14.98 20.94
N SER A 319 -9.06 -14.85 20.87
CA SER A 319 -8.18 -15.95 20.46
C SER A 319 -8.12 -17.11 21.45
N SER A 320 -8.55 -16.87 22.69
CA SER A 320 -8.72 -17.93 23.71
C SER A 320 -10.04 -18.72 23.58
N LYS A 321 -10.96 -18.29 22.72
CA LYS A 321 -12.31 -18.83 22.57
C LYS A 321 -12.38 -19.88 21.46
N ASP A 322 -13.37 -20.76 21.52
CA ASP A 322 -13.71 -21.63 20.38
C ASP A 322 -14.75 -20.98 19.45
N ARG A 323 -15.04 -21.63 18.31
CA ARG A 323 -16.02 -21.08 17.35
C ARG A 323 -17.43 -20.98 17.91
N THR A 324 -17.80 -21.84 18.86
CA THR A 324 -19.12 -21.84 19.51
C THR A 324 -19.25 -20.62 20.42
N ASP A 325 -18.20 -20.33 21.19
CA ASP A 325 -18.10 -19.13 22.03
C ASP A 325 -18.18 -17.86 21.18
N LEU A 326 -17.44 -17.79 20.07
CA LEU A 326 -17.52 -16.65 19.13
C LEU A 326 -18.94 -16.44 18.60
N ALA A 327 -19.65 -17.53 18.25
CA ALA A 327 -21.03 -17.48 17.78
C ALA A 327 -22.00 -17.01 18.89
N ARG A 328 -21.78 -17.45 20.14
CA ARG A 328 -22.56 -17.01 21.31
C ARG A 328 -22.36 -15.51 21.57
N LEU A 329 -21.11 -15.05 21.60
CA LEU A 329 -20.76 -13.63 21.75
C LEU A 329 -21.40 -12.78 20.64
N SER A 330 -21.27 -13.20 19.39
CA SER A 330 -21.92 -12.55 18.25
C SER A 330 -23.44 -12.43 18.43
N THR A 331 -24.09 -13.50 18.90
CA THR A 331 -25.53 -13.51 19.14
C THR A 331 -25.93 -12.58 20.29
N SER A 332 -25.13 -12.53 21.36
CA SER A 332 -25.37 -11.67 22.54
C SER A 332 -25.33 -10.17 22.20
N ILE A 333 -24.58 -9.78 21.17
CA ILE A 333 -24.54 -8.41 20.66
C ILE A 333 -25.53 -8.21 19.49
N GLU A 334 -26.44 -9.15 19.23
CA GLU A 334 -27.38 -9.11 18.11
C GLU A 334 -26.69 -8.95 16.74
N LEU A 335 -25.53 -9.59 16.55
CA LEU A 335 -24.83 -9.67 15.28
C LEU A 335 -25.02 -11.08 14.70
N PRO A 336 -25.73 -11.23 13.56
CA PRO A 336 -25.94 -12.56 12.98
C PRO A 336 -24.62 -13.22 12.56
N VAL A 337 -24.42 -14.49 12.96
CA VAL A 337 -23.17 -15.24 12.71
C VAL A 337 -22.86 -15.35 11.21
N ASN A 338 -23.88 -15.48 10.37
CA ASN A 338 -23.74 -15.55 8.91
C ASN A 338 -23.20 -14.26 8.26
N ARG A 339 -23.13 -13.14 9.00
CA ARG A 339 -22.54 -11.89 8.51
C ARG A 339 -21.01 -11.92 8.47
N TRP A 340 -20.38 -12.82 9.23
CA TRP A 340 -18.93 -12.84 9.39
C TRP A 340 -18.33 -14.25 9.32
N SER A 341 -19.05 -15.29 9.75
CA SER A 341 -18.49 -16.64 9.76
C SER A 341 -18.43 -17.23 8.36
N GLN A 342 -17.24 -17.68 7.99
CA GLN A 342 -16.95 -18.28 6.68
C GLN A 342 -16.15 -19.59 6.80
N GLY A 343 -15.90 -20.08 8.01
CA GLY A 343 -14.94 -21.15 8.26
C GLY A 343 -13.49 -20.67 8.17
N GLY A 344 -12.54 -21.46 8.67
CA GLY A 344 -11.12 -21.07 8.76
C GLY A 344 -10.56 -21.25 10.16
N THR A 345 -9.45 -20.61 10.49
CA THR A 345 -8.92 -20.69 11.87
C THR A 345 -9.81 -19.91 12.84
N VAL A 346 -9.65 -20.14 14.15
CA VAL A 346 -10.29 -19.30 15.18
C VAL A 346 -9.81 -17.83 15.06
N GLY A 347 -8.55 -17.62 14.67
CA GLY A 347 -8.01 -16.29 14.43
C GLY A 347 -8.72 -15.57 13.28
N ASP A 348 -8.91 -16.25 12.13
CA ASP A 348 -9.65 -15.70 10.98
C ASP A 348 -11.08 -15.30 11.37
N GLU A 349 -11.74 -16.19 12.12
CA GLU A 349 -13.11 -15.99 12.61
C GLU A 349 -13.20 -14.83 13.61
N SER A 350 -12.20 -14.68 14.49
CA SER A 350 -12.11 -13.57 15.44
C SER A 350 -11.93 -12.23 14.73
N ILE A 351 -11.05 -12.16 13.72
CA ILE A 351 -10.84 -10.96 12.91
C ILE A 351 -12.13 -10.56 12.17
N ARG A 352 -12.83 -11.53 11.57
CA ARG A 352 -14.09 -11.28 10.87
C ARG A 352 -15.20 -10.80 11.81
N LEU A 353 -15.28 -11.37 13.01
CA LEU A 353 -16.22 -10.92 14.04
C LEU A 353 -15.93 -9.46 14.45
N VAL A 354 -14.67 -9.12 14.71
CA VAL A 354 -14.26 -7.74 15.07
C VAL A 354 -14.58 -6.76 13.95
N ASP A 355 -14.25 -7.08 12.69
CA ASP A 355 -14.58 -6.25 11.52
C ASP A 355 -16.10 -6.04 11.39
N ALA A 356 -16.88 -7.12 11.50
CA ALA A 356 -18.33 -7.05 11.40
C ALA A 356 -18.97 -6.25 12.55
N ALA A 357 -18.49 -6.43 13.78
CA ALA A 357 -18.93 -5.65 14.93
C ALA A 357 -18.61 -4.17 14.76
N ARG A 358 -17.42 -3.83 14.26
CA ARG A 358 -17.03 -2.45 13.94
C ARG A 358 -17.95 -1.81 12.91
N ARG A 359 -18.19 -2.50 11.80
CA ARG A 359 -19.10 -2.02 10.74
C ARG A 359 -20.53 -1.83 11.21
N ALA A 360 -20.96 -2.62 12.20
CA ALA A 360 -22.27 -2.50 12.82
C ALA A 360 -22.32 -1.49 13.99
N GLY A 361 -21.19 -0.85 14.36
CA GLY A 361 -21.12 0.05 15.51
C GLY A 361 -21.23 -0.66 16.88
N LYS A 362 -20.88 -1.96 16.95
CA LYS A 362 -21.10 -2.85 18.10
C LYS A 362 -19.84 -3.21 18.88
N ILE A 363 -18.72 -2.52 18.66
CA ILE A 363 -17.47 -2.73 19.42
C ILE A 363 -17.67 -2.60 20.94
N PRO A 364 -18.36 -1.57 21.47
CA PRO A 364 -18.61 -1.47 22.91
C PRO A 364 -19.43 -2.62 23.47
N ALA A 365 -20.42 -3.10 22.70
CA ALA A 365 -21.26 -4.23 23.09
C ALA A 365 -20.45 -5.54 23.13
N LEU A 366 -19.53 -5.73 22.17
CA LEU A 366 -18.66 -6.91 22.12
C LEU A 366 -17.68 -6.94 23.30
N LEU A 367 -17.09 -5.79 23.64
CA LEU A 367 -16.26 -5.64 24.84
C LEU A 367 -17.04 -5.98 26.11
N TYR A 368 -18.25 -5.44 26.24
CA TYR A 368 -19.11 -5.69 27.40
C TYR A 368 -19.49 -7.18 27.51
N ALA A 369 -19.83 -7.83 26.40
CA ALA A 369 -20.14 -9.25 26.38
C ALA A 369 -18.95 -10.12 26.83
N LEU A 370 -17.73 -9.78 26.39
CA LEU A 370 -16.51 -10.47 26.82
C LEU A 370 -16.22 -10.32 28.31
N GLN A 371 -16.46 -9.13 28.88
CA GLN A 371 -16.29 -8.88 30.31
C GLN A 371 -17.26 -9.70 31.16
N LEU A 372 -18.52 -9.81 30.73
CA LEU A 372 -19.53 -10.62 31.43
C LEU A 372 -19.19 -12.13 31.42
N GLU A 373 -18.60 -12.65 30.35
CA GLU A 373 -18.14 -14.05 30.31
C GLU A 373 -16.88 -14.31 31.14
N GLY A 374 -16.10 -13.27 31.47
CA GLY A 374 -14.86 -13.35 32.26
C GLY A 374 -15.05 -13.19 33.78
N THR A 375 -16.29 -13.00 34.24
CA THR A 375 -16.61 -12.88 35.67
C THR A 375 -17.06 -14.26 36.18
N PRO A 376 -16.36 -14.87 37.16
CA PRO A 376 -16.70 -16.21 37.66
C PRO A 376 -18.06 -16.29 38.36
#